data_AF-A0A1F6H4Z3-F1
#
_entry.id   AF-A0A1F6H4Z3-F1
#
_cell.length_a   1.000
_cell.length_b   1.000
_cell.length_c   1.000
_cell.angle_alpha   90.00
_cell.angle_beta   90.00
_cell.angle_gamma   90.00
#
_symmetry.space_group_name_H-M   'P 1'
#
loop_
_entity.id
_entity.type
_entity.pdbx_description
1 polymer ?
#
loop_
_entity_poly.entity_id
_entity_poly.type
_entity_poly.pdbx_seq_one_letter_code
_entity_poly.pdbx_strand_id
1 'polypeptide(L)'
;MRLKADKILKELAKNKYLQLFPDFREEKTQKITYISLTLIALSFFGFFAINPTLSTISKLNKELKDNKFVDSELQKKINNLSSLQEKYNSLQSDLPSIYSAVPTNPNVALLGAQIQSLAKDSGIKLNNFQVFSVDSDSGRKKYSAFNFSLNANGNFNEISKFIDSLNSTRRITVQNIISVTRQTGKENTLLLTIKGEAYFKKL
;
A
#
# COMPACT_ATOMS: atom_id res chain seq x y z
N MET A 1 37.90 -32.72 -73.14
CA MET A 1 37.70 -31.87 -71.94
C MET A 1 38.98 -31.51 -71.16
N ARG A 2 40.07 -32.31 -71.20
CA ARG A 2 41.32 -32.05 -70.44
C ARG A 2 42.08 -30.77 -70.81
N LEU A 3 42.06 -30.35 -72.08
CA LEU A 3 42.82 -29.18 -72.57
C LEU A 3 42.35 -27.81 -72.02
N LYS A 4 41.10 -27.71 -71.54
CA LYS A 4 40.55 -26.46 -71.00
C LYS A 4 40.98 -26.23 -69.54
N ALA A 5 41.15 -27.31 -68.78
CA ALA A 5 41.59 -27.26 -67.38
C ALA A 5 43.04 -26.78 -67.27
N ASP A 6 43.96 -27.31 -68.09
CA ASP A 6 45.37 -26.89 -68.09
C ASP A 6 45.55 -25.41 -68.46
N LYS A 7 44.70 -24.90 -69.36
CA LYS A 7 44.74 -23.50 -69.79
C LYS A 7 44.29 -22.54 -68.68
N ILE A 8 43.24 -22.93 -67.94
CA ILE A 8 42.72 -22.18 -66.79
C ILE A 8 43.72 -22.21 -65.63
N LEU A 9 44.37 -23.35 -65.37
CA LEU A 9 45.42 -23.47 -64.36
C LEU A 9 46.65 -22.61 -64.69
N LYS A 10 47.04 -22.54 -65.97
CA LYS A 10 48.12 -21.65 -66.44
C LYS A 10 47.79 -20.16 -66.32
N GLU A 11 46.53 -19.76 -66.57
CA GLU A 11 46.10 -18.37 -66.36
C GLU A 11 46.02 -18.00 -64.88
N LEU A 12 45.55 -18.92 -64.03
CA LEU A 12 45.58 -18.75 -62.58
C LEU A 12 47.01 -18.55 -62.10
N ALA A 13 47.97 -19.38 -62.49
CA ALA A 13 49.38 -19.28 -62.10
C ALA A 13 50.07 -17.97 -62.56
N LYS A 14 49.58 -17.32 -63.63
CA LYS A 14 50.14 -16.07 -64.17
C LYS A 14 49.59 -14.82 -63.48
N ASN A 15 48.56 -14.96 -62.65
CA ASN A 15 47.98 -13.82 -61.94
C ASN A 15 48.94 -13.32 -60.85
N LYS A 16 49.19 -12.00 -60.85
CA LYS A 16 50.12 -11.29 -59.95
C LYS A 16 49.84 -11.52 -58.45
N TYR A 17 48.64 -12.01 -58.15
CA TYR A 17 48.19 -12.40 -56.82
C TYR A 17 48.87 -13.67 -56.28
N LEU A 18 49.33 -14.58 -57.15
CA LEU A 18 50.00 -15.82 -56.72
C LEU A 18 51.48 -15.64 -56.36
N GLN A 19 52.09 -14.53 -56.75
CA GLN A 19 53.47 -14.17 -56.38
C GLN A 19 53.57 -13.51 -54.99
N LEU A 20 52.44 -13.21 -54.34
CA LEU A 20 52.38 -12.66 -52.98
C LEU A 20 52.42 -13.76 -51.90
N PHE A 21 52.31 -15.04 -52.27
CA PHE A 21 52.41 -16.14 -51.32
C PHE A 21 53.87 -16.53 -51.09
N PRO A 22 54.34 -16.62 -49.84
CA PRO A 22 55.70 -17.04 -49.55
C PRO A 22 55.95 -18.47 -50.03
N ASP A 23 57.17 -18.77 -50.51
CA ASP A 23 57.52 -20.13 -50.94
C ASP A 23 57.58 -21.07 -49.71
N PHE A 24 56.57 -21.92 -49.57
CA PHE A 24 56.41 -22.85 -48.45
C PHE A 24 57.41 -24.01 -48.47
N ARG A 25 58.40 -24.03 -49.38
CA ARG A 25 59.42 -25.08 -49.48
C ARG A 25 60.60 -24.87 -48.52
N GLU A 26 60.81 -23.66 -48.01
CA GLU A 26 61.87 -23.40 -47.02
C GLU A 26 61.43 -23.80 -45.60
N GLU A 27 62.24 -24.60 -44.90
CA GLU A 27 61.93 -25.09 -43.54
C GLU A 27 61.62 -23.97 -42.53
N LYS A 28 62.26 -22.81 -42.70
CA LYS A 28 62.06 -21.64 -41.82
C LYS A 28 60.66 -21.04 -42.00
N THR A 29 60.20 -20.92 -43.25
CA THR A 29 58.88 -20.39 -43.61
C THR A 29 57.75 -21.30 -43.13
N GLN A 30 57.93 -22.62 -43.19
CA GLN A 30 56.96 -23.58 -42.64
C GLN A 30 56.82 -23.45 -41.12
N LYS A 31 57.94 -23.37 -40.40
CA LYS A 31 57.95 -23.23 -38.93
C LYS A 31 57.29 -21.92 -38.49
N ILE A 32 57.60 -20.80 -39.13
CA ILE A 32 56.98 -19.50 -38.83
C ILE A 32 55.47 -19.53 -39.14
N THR A 33 55.08 -20.06 -40.31
CA THR A 33 53.66 -20.18 -40.68
C THR A 33 52.88 -21.03 -39.67
N TYR A 34 53.44 -22.15 -39.24
CA TYR A 34 52.83 -23.02 -38.23
C TYR A 34 52.68 -22.30 -36.88
N ILE A 35 53.72 -21.63 -36.39
CA ILE A 35 53.67 -20.86 -35.15
C ILE A 35 52.63 -19.75 -35.22
N SER A 36 52.60 -18.99 -36.33
CA SER A 36 51.59 -17.94 -36.52
C SER A 36 50.17 -18.49 -36.58
N LEU A 37 49.96 -19.60 -37.29
CA LEU A 37 48.63 -20.22 -37.42
C LEU A 37 48.14 -20.81 -36.10
N THR A 38 49.02 -21.48 -35.34
CA THR A 38 48.69 -22.00 -34.00
C THR A 38 48.39 -20.89 -33.01
N LEU A 39 49.13 -19.78 -33.06
CA LEU A 39 48.87 -18.61 -32.21
C LEU A 39 47.53 -17.96 -32.55
N ILE A 40 47.23 -17.77 -33.84
CA ILE A 40 45.95 -17.23 -34.31
C ILE A 40 44.79 -18.16 -33.90
N ALA A 41 44.95 -19.47 -34.10
CA ALA A 41 43.95 -20.45 -33.71
C ALA A 41 43.70 -20.42 -32.20
N LEU A 42 44.75 -20.36 -31.38
CA LEU A 42 44.63 -20.29 -29.92
C LEU A 42 43.93 -19.01 -29.46
N SER A 43 44.26 -17.86 -30.06
CA SER A 43 43.57 -16.59 -29.78
C SER A 43 42.10 -16.63 -30.20
N PHE A 44 41.80 -17.20 -31.37
CA PHE A 44 40.43 -17.35 -31.86
C PHE A 44 39.61 -18.26 -30.92
N PHE A 45 40.10 -19.45 -30.62
CA PHE A 45 39.41 -20.39 -29.72
C PHE A 45 39.33 -19.84 -28.29
N GLY A 46 40.38 -19.19 -27.78
CA GLY A 46 40.37 -18.56 -26.46
C GLY A 46 39.30 -17.48 -26.35
N PHE A 47 39.23 -16.56 -27.32
CA PHE A 47 38.24 -15.49 -27.32
C PHE A 47 36.81 -16.01 -27.48
N PHE A 48 36.58 -16.93 -28.43
CA PHE A 48 35.24 -17.45 -28.71
C PHE A 48 34.73 -18.44 -27.67
N ALA A 49 35.59 -19.17 -26.96
CA ALA A 49 35.17 -20.10 -25.91
C ALA A 49 35.02 -19.43 -24.53
N ILE A 50 35.89 -18.48 -24.17
CA ILE A 50 35.94 -17.91 -22.81
C ILE A 50 34.91 -16.79 -22.61
N ASN A 51 34.72 -15.90 -23.59
CA ASN A 51 33.77 -14.79 -23.46
C ASN A 51 32.31 -15.23 -23.20
N PRO A 52 31.73 -16.20 -23.93
CA PRO A 52 30.36 -16.62 -23.66
C PRO A 52 30.17 -17.26 -22.28
N THR A 53 31.20 -17.94 -21.75
CA THR A 53 31.12 -18.57 -20.41
C THR A 53 31.16 -17.52 -19.30
N LEU A 54 32.02 -16.51 -19.40
CA LEU A 54 32.05 -15.38 -18.45
C LEU A 54 30.74 -14.57 -18.47
N SER A 55 30.17 -14.33 -19.65
CA SER A 55 28.87 -13.67 -19.78
C SER A 55 27.76 -14.48 -19.10
N THR A 56 27.75 -15.80 -19.31
CA THR A 56 26.80 -16.72 -18.69
C THR A 56 26.94 -16.73 -17.16
N ILE A 57 28.16 -16.80 -16.62
CA ILE A 57 28.41 -16.75 -15.17
C ILE A 57 27.93 -15.43 -14.56
N SER A 58 28.21 -14.30 -15.23
CA SER A 58 27.74 -12.99 -14.77
C SER A 58 26.20 -12.91 -14.75
N LYS A 59 25.55 -13.43 -15.80
CA LYS A 59 24.09 -13.52 -15.89
C LYS A 59 23.51 -14.41 -14.78
N LEU A 60 24.04 -15.62 -14.58
CA LEU A 60 23.59 -16.54 -13.52
C LEU A 60 23.78 -15.94 -12.12
N ASN A 61 24.90 -15.26 -11.87
CA ASN A 61 25.14 -14.59 -10.59
C ASN A 61 24.17 -13.43 -10.36
N LYS A 62 23.82 -12.69 -11.40
CA LYS A 62 22.81 -11.64 -11.34
C LYS A 62 21.44 -12.23 -11.05
N GLU A 63 21.03 -13.25 -11.80
CA GLU A 63 19.76 -13.96 -11.58
C GLU A 63 19.67 -14.54 -10.16
N LEU A 64 20.75 -15.12 -9.63
CA LEU A 64 20.81 -15.60 -8.25
C LEU A 64 20.59 -14.48 -7.23
N LYS A 65 21.24 -13.32 -7.43
CA LYS A 65 21.08 -12.16 -6.55
C LYS A 65 19.65 -11.62 -6.61
N ASP A 66 19.10 -11.48 -7.81
CA ASP A 66 17.74 -10.99 -8.03
C ASP A 66 16.72 -11.95 -7.41
N ASN A 67 16.88 -13.26 -7.59
CA ASN A 67 16.02 -14.27 -6.98
C ASN A 67 16.10 -14.26 -5.44
N LYS A 68 17.30 -14.12 -4.86
CA LYS A 68 17.46 -13.99 -3.40
C LYS A 68 16.82 -12.71 -2.86
N PHE A 69 16.91 -11.61 -3.60
CA PHE A 69 16.24 -10.36 -3.23
C PHE A 69 14.72 -10.54 -3.24
N VAL A 70 14.16 -11.11 -4.31
CA VAL A 70 12.73 -11.41 -4.42
C VAL A 70 12.26 -12.34 -3.30
N ASP A 71 12.99 -13.42 -3.02
CA ASP A 71 12.67 -14.33 -1.92
C ASP A 71 12.65 -13.59 -0.57
N SER A 72 13.66 -12.75 -0.29
CA SER A 72 13.70 -11.97 0.94
C SER A 72 12.51 -11.00 1.09
N GLU A 73 12.08 -10.36 -0.01
CA GLU A 73 10.92 -9.47 -0.01
C GLU A 73 9.61 -10.25 0.16
N LEU A 74 9.50 -11.44 -0.41
CA LEU A 74 8.36 -12.33 -0.21
C LEU A 74 8.28 -12.83 1.24
N GLN A 75 9.40 -13.23 1.83
CA GLN A 75 9.46 -13.63 3.24
C GLN A 75 9.05 -12.47 4.17
N LYS A 76 9.51 -11.25 3.89
CA LYS A 76 9.03 -10.05 4.63
C LYS A 76 7.52 -9.87 4.51
N LYS A 77 6.95 -10.03 3.31
CA LYS A 77 5.49 -9.94 3.12
C LYS A 77 4.74 -11.02 3.88
N ILE A 78 5.23 -12.26 3.87
CA ILE A 78 4.64 -13.38 4.62
C ILE A 78 4.65 -13.09 6.11
N ASN A 79 5.80 -12.67 6.66
CA ASN A 79 5.94 -12.35 8.07
C ASN A 79 5.04 -11.17 8.48
N ASN A 80 4.98 -10.13 7.64
CA ASN A 80 4.08 -9.00 7.85
C ASN A 80 2.62 -9.47 7.88
N LEU A 81 2.19 -10.26 6.89
CA LEU A 81 0.82 -10.80 6.85
C LEU A 81 0.49 -11.65 8.06
N SER A 82 1.40 -12.53 8.50
CA SER A 82 1.21 -13.33 9.72
C SER A 82 1.03 -12.43 10.94
N SER A 83 1.90 -11.42 11.11
CA SER A 83 1.81 -10.49 12.23
C SER A 83 0.54 -9.62 12.18
N LEU A 84 0.07 -9.26 10.98
CA LEU A 84 -1.18 -8.54 10.79
C LEU A 84 -2.38 -9.44 11.13
N GLN A 85 -2.35 -10.71 10.73
CA GLN A 85 -3.40 -11.67 11.04
C GLN A 85 -3.51 -11.91 12.54
N GLU A 86 -2.39 -12.08 13.24
CA GLU A 86 -2.36 -12.24 14.69
C GLU A 86 -2.95 -11.02 15.41
N LYS A 87 -2.53 -9.81 15.01
CA LYS A 87 -3.07 -8.56 15.55
C LYS A 87 -4.54 -8.35 15.20
N TYR A 88 -4.95 -8.76 14.00
CA TYR A 88 -6.34 -8.68 13.60
C TYR A 88 -7.20 -9.62 14.45
N ASN A 89 -6.79 -10.88 14.60
CA ASN A 89 -7.51 -11.88 15.39
C ASN A 89 -7.65 -11.45 16.85
N SER A 90 -6.63 -10.80 17.43
CA SER A 90 -6.72 -10.29 18.81
C SER A 90 -7.63 -9.06 18.97
N LEU A 91 -7.75 -8.23 17.93
CA LEU A 91 -8.57 -7.02 17.95
C LEU A 91 -9.98 -7.25 17.37
N GLN A 92 -10.21 -8.36 16.67
CA GLN A 92 -11.44 -8.60 15.90
C GLN A 92 -12.69 -8.58 16.78
N SER A 93 -12.61 -9.06 18.02
CA SER A 93 -13.70 -9.01 19.00
C SER A 93 -14.08 -7.58 19.39
N ASP A 94 -13.11 -6.68 19.40
CA ASP A 94 -13.25 -5.32 19.93
C ASP A 94 -13.59 -4.31 18.84
N LEU A 95 -13.29 -4.64 17.58
CA LEU A 95 -13.59 -3.82 16.40
C LEU A 95 -15.06 -3.32 16.37
N PRO A 96 -16.09 -4.15 16.59
CA PRO A 96 -17.48 -3.68 16.61
C PRO A 96 -17.75 -2.61 17.68
N SER A 97 -17.14 -2.76 18.86
CA SER A 97 -17.25 -1.77 19.95
C SER A 97 -16.57 -0.46 19.58
N ILE A 98 -15.38 -0.53 18.97
CA ILE A 98 -14.64 0.65 18.49
C ILE A 98 -15.41 1.37 17.38
N TYR A 99 -15.95 0.65 16.40
CA TYR A 99 -16.73 1.26 15.31
C TYR A 99 -18.08 1.80 15.77
N SER A 100 -18.64 1.28 16.87
CA SER A 100 -19.81 1.86 17.52
C SER A 100 -19.45 3.15 18.27
N ALA A 101 -18.28 3.19 18.90
CA ALA A 101 -17.75 4.34 19.65
C ALA A 101 -17.38 5.52 18.76
N VAL A 102 -16.64 5.26 17.68
CA VAL A 102 -16.23 6.25 16.68
C VAL A 102 -16.62 5.75 15.29
N PRO A 103 -17.84 6.07 14.83
CA PRO A 103 -18.32 5.66 13.52
C PRO A 103 -17.44 6.19 12.39
N THR A 104 -17.39 5.44 11.28
CA THR A 104 -16.67 5.86 10.06
C THR A 104 -17.35 7.03 9.35
N ASN A 105 -18.66 7.18 9.53
CA ASN A 105 -19.48 8.24 8.96
C ASN A 105 -20.16 9.04 10.07
N PRO A 106 -20.50 10.33 9.85
CA PRO A 106 -21.19 11.14 10.85
C PRO A 106 -22.48 10.51 11.39
N ASN A 107 -23.24 9.80 10.55
CA ASN A 107 -24.48 9.09 10.90
C ASN A 107 -25.41 9.93 11.80
N VAL A 108 -25.62 11.19 11.43
CA VAL A 108 -26.37 12.18 12.23
C VAL A 108 -27.81 11.72 12.47
N ALA A 109 -28.48 11.18 11.44
CA ALA A 109 -29.85 10.67 11.56
C ALA A 109 -29.96 9.52 12.55
N LEU A 110 -28.98 8.61 12.57
CA LEU A 110 -28.95 7.49 13.52
C LEU A 110 -28.78 7.99 14.96
N LEU A 111 -27.90 8.97 15.17
CA LEU A 111 -27.73 9.59 16.50
C LEU A 111 -29.03 10.27 16.96
N GLY A 112 -29.69 11.01 16.08
CA GLY A 112 -30.98 11.64 16.39
C GLY A 112 -32.05 10.62 16.78
N ALA A 113 -32.15 9.52 16.03
CA ALA A 113 -33.08 8.42 16.33
C ALA A 113 -32.76 7.73 17.66
N GLN A 114 -31.48 7.52 17.97
CA GLN A 114 -31.04 6.98 19.26
C GLN A 114 -31.43 7.91 20.41
N ILE A 115 -31.13 9.20 20.32
CA ILE A 115 -31.50 10.20 21.33
C ILE A 115 -33.02 10.25 21.52
N GLN A 116 -33.79 10.17 20.43
CA GLN A 116 -35.25 10.14 20.49
C GLN A 116 -35.77 8.88 21.21
N SER A 117 -35.16 7.71 20.99
CA SER A 117 -35.49 6.49 21.72
C SER A 117 -35.20 6.64 23.21
N LEU A 118 -34.00 7.14 23.57
CA LEU A 118 -33.62 7.37 24.96
C LEU A 118 -34.54 8.36 25.68
N ALA A 119 -34.97 9.41 24.97
CA ALA A 119 -35.93 10.37 25.49
C ALA A 119 -37.28 9.70 25.80
N LYS A 120 -37.77 8.85 24.89
CA LYS A 120 -39.01 8.09 25.07
C LYS A 120 -38.89 7.11 26.24
N ASP A 121 -37.78 6.39 26.35
CA ASP A 121 -37.53 5.40 27.41
C ASP A 121 -37.39 6.06 28.79
N SER A 122 -36.85 7.28 28.83
CA SER A 122 -36.70 8.08 30.07
C SER A 122 -37.95 8.87 30.45
N GLY A 123 -38.99 8.89 29.60
CA GLY A 123 -40.22 9.64 29.82
C GLY A 123 -40.14 11.15 29.55
N ILE A 124 -39.03 11.64 29.00
CA ILE A 124 -38.87 13.07 28.69
C ILE A 124 -39.41 13.41 27.30
N LYS A 125 -39.96 14.62 27.14
CA LYS A 125 -40.38 15.13 25.84
C LYS A 125 -39.21 15.84 25.16
N LEU A 126 -38.68 15.27 24.09
CA LEU A 126 -37.70 15.95 23.24
C LEU A 126 -38.41 17.02 22.41
N ASN A 127 -38.04 18.29 22.61
CA ASN A 127 -38.64 19.42 21.90
C ASN A 127 -37.92 19.67 20.58
N ASN A 128 -36.61 19.56 20.58
CA ASN A 128 -35.78 19.92 19.44
C ASN A 128 -34.44 19.20 19.50
N PHE A 129 -33.94 18.75 18.34
CA PHE A 129 -32.59 18.24 18.15
C PHE A 129 -32.01 18.87 16.89
N GLN A 130 -30.94 19.62 17.04
CA GLN A 130 -30.26 20.33 15.97
C GLN A 130 -28.82 19.89 15.87
N VAL A 131 -28.33 19.75 14.65
CA VAL A 131 -26.94 19.45 14.36
C VAL A 131 -26.37 20.61 13.55
N PHE A 132 -25.21 21.06 13.98
CA PHE A 132 -24.45 22.11 13.34
C PHE A 132 -23.17 21.49 12.76
N SER A 133 -22.96 21.74 11.47
CA SER A 133 -21.71 21.38 10.81
C SER A 133 -20.57 22.13 11.49
N VAL A 134 -19.49 21.41 11.81
CA VAL A 134 -18.23 22.01 12.22
C VAL A 134 -17.35 22.10 10.99
N ASP A 135 -16.81 23.28 10.73
CA ASP A 135 -15.78 23.47 9.71
C ASP A 135 -14.63 22.53 10.02
N SER A 136 -14.27 21.71 9.03
CA SER A 136 -13.17 20.77 9.13
C SER A 136 -11.90 21.55 9.45
N ASP A 137 -11.52 21.59 10.73
CA ASP A 137 -10.25 22.13 11.20
C ASP A 137 -9.14 21.63 10.28
N SER A 138 -8.45 22.58 9.66
CA SER A 138 -7.45 22.45 8.59
C SER A 138 -6.12 21.90 9.13
N GLY A 139 -6.20 20.86 9.96
CA GLY A 139 -5.09 20.26 10.68
C GLY A 139 -4.99 18.74 10.53
N ARG A 140 -3.81 18.23 10.89
CA ARG A 140 -3.36 16.82 10.89
C ARG A 140 -4.18 15.86 11.81
N LYS A 141 -5.39 16.21 12.23
CA LYS A 141 -6.23 15.37 13.10
C LYS A 141 -6.89 14.25 12.28
N LYS A 142 -6.86 13.01 12.81
CA LYS A 142 -7.45 11.80 12.19
C LYS A 142 -8.95 11.62 12.48
N TYR A 143 -9.56 12.58 13.15
CA TYR A 143 -10.97 12.57 13.56
C TYR A 143 -11.62 13.89 13.19
N SER A 144 -12.93 13.83 12.99
CA SER A 144 -13.81 14.98 12.78
C SER A 144 -14.94 14.92 13.80
N ALA A 145 -15.54 16.08 14.08
CA ALA A 145 -16.66 16.19 14.99
C ALA A 145 -17.77 17.01 14.34
N PHE A 146 -18.99 16.85 14.82
CA PHE A 146 -20.07 17.81 14.57
C PHE A 146 -20.69 18.22 15.90
N ASN A 147 -21.20 19.44 15.94
CA ASN A 147 -21.84 19.97 17.12
C ASN A 147 -23.33 19.62 17.08
N PHE A 148 -23.91 19.31 18.23
CA PHE A 148 -25.34 19.11 18.36
C PHE A 148 -25.88 19.90 19.55
N SER A 149 -27.15 20.29 19.45
CA SER A 149 -27.92 20.89 20.54
C SER A 149 -29.24 20.15 20.66
N LEU A 150 -29.63 19.81 21.88
CA LEU A 150 -30.93 19.22 22.19
C LEU A 150 -31.63 20.02 23.27
N ASN A 151 -32.94 20.13 23.13
CA ASN A 151 -33.83 20.71 24.13
C ASN A 151 -34.90 19.69 24.49
N ALA A 152 -35.09 19.44 25.78
CA ALA A 152 -36.10 18.51 26.26
C ALA A 152 -36.78 19.01 27.54
N ASN A 153 -38.00 18.54 27.77
CA ASN A 153 -38.81 18.92 28.91
C ASN A 153 -39.19 17.69 29.73
N GLY A 154 -39.09 17.79 31.05
CA GLY A 154 -39.45 16.72 31.96
C GLY A 154 -39.25 17.13 33.41
N ASN A 155 -39.53 16.19 34.31
CA ASN A 155 -39.28 16.35 35.74
C ASN A 155 -37.82 16.02 36.05
N PHE A 156 -37.33 16.43 37.24
CA PHE A 156 -35.94 16.21 37.64
C PHE A 156 -35.50 14.73 37.55
N ASN A 157 -36.35 13.80 37.99
CA ASN A 157 -36.06 12.36 37.96
C ASN A 157 -35.92 11.82 36.52
N GLU A 158 -36.75 12.29 35.60
CA GLU A 158 -36.74 11.88 34.20
C GLU A 158 -35.50 12.45 33.48
N ILE A 159 -35.13 13.70 33.79
CA ILE A 159 -33.90 14.33 33.28
C ILE A 159 -32.66 13.59 33.77
N SER A 160 -32.59 13.21 35.05
CA SER A 160 -31.47 12.43 35.58
C SER A 160 -31.32 11.10 34.84
N LYS A 161 -32.42 10.35 34.71
CA LYS A 161 -32.44 9.08 33.95
C LYS A 161 -32.01 9.25 32.49
N PHE A 162 -32.43 10.33 31.85
CA PHE A 162 -32.04 10.62 30.48
C PHE A 162 -30.54 10.92 30.36
N ILE A 163 -29.97 11.72 31.27
CA ILE A 163 -28.54 12.02 31.27
C ILE A 163 -27.73 10.74 31.50
N ASP A 164 -28.15 9.88 32.44
CA ASP A 164 -27.51 8.58 32.68
C ASP A 164 -27.58 7.67 31.45
N SER A 165 -28.73 7.66 30.77
CA SER A 165 -28.93 6.89 29.54
C SER A 165 -28.14 7.45 28.36
N LEU A 166 -27.96 8.78 28.29
CA LEU A 166 -27.14 9.45 27.29
C LEU A 166 -25.65 9.14 27.48
N ASN A 167 -25.19 9.10 28.74
CA ASN A 167 -23.80 8.77 29.09
C ASN A 167 -23.46 7.28 28.88
N SER A 168 -24.44 6.39 28.94
CA SER A 168 -24.27 4.96 28.66
C SER A 168 -24.42 4.59 27.18
N THR A 169 -24.53 5.58 26.29
CA THR A 169 -24.56 5.31 24.85
C THR A 169 -23.23 4.74 24.35
N ARG A 170 -23.32 3.89 23.32
CA ARG A 170 -22.14 3.26 22.70
C ARG A 170 -21.26 4.24 21.92
N ARG A 171 -21.72 5.47 21.66
CA ARG A 171 -21.04 6.47 20.84
C ARG A 171 -20.36 7.51 21.72
N ILE A 172 -19.11 7.86 21.39
CA ILE A 172 -18.40 8.91 22.12
C ILE A 172 -19.00 10.28 21.77
N THR A 173 -19.59 10.91 22.78
CA THR A 173 -20.08 12.30 22.72
C THR A 173 -19.53 13.07 23.90
N VAL A 174 -19.15 14.33 23.68
CA VAL A 174 -18.74 15.25 24.75
C VAL A 174 -19.84 16.28 24.93
N GLN A 175 -20.28 16.49 26.16
CA GLN A 175 -21.29 17.49 26.49
C GLN A 175 -20.59 18.75 26.99
N ASN A 176 -20.58 19.81 26.19
CA ASN A 176 -19.88 21.05 26.50
C ASN A 176 -20.70 21.92 27.46
N ILE A 177 -22.03 21.92 27.31
CA ILE A 177 -22.94 22.73 28.11
C ILE A 177 -24.17 21.90 28.47
N ILE A 178 -24.49 21.86 29.77
CA ILE A 178 -25.74 21.33 30.30
C ILE A 178 -26.39 22.46 31.09
N SER A 179 -27.61 22.85 30.70
CA SER A 179 -28.39 23.88 31.39
C SER A 179 -29.76 23.34 31.73
N VAL A 180 -30.20 23.56 32.96
CA VAL A 180 -31.53 23.19 33.44
C VAL A 180 -32.21 24.46 33.92
N THR A 181 -33.35 24.79 33.32
CA THR A 181 -34.12 26.00 33.66
C THR A 181 -35.54 25.62 34.00
N ARG A 182 -36.14 26.24 35.01
CA ARG A 182 -37.56 26.04 35.32
C ARG A 182 -38.41 26.70 34.24
N GLN A 183 -39.38 25.98 33.68
CA GLN A 183 -40.27 26.56 32.68
C GLN A 183 -41.38 27.36 33.38
N THR A 184 -41.40 28.67 33.17
CA THR A 184 -42.46 29.55 33.68
C THR A 184 -43.80 29.18 33.02
N GLY A 185 -44.84 28.96 33.83
CA GLY A 185 -46.21 28.69 33.36
C GLY A 185 -46.65 27.22 33.33
N LYS A 186 -45.79 26.27 33.75
CA LYS A 186 -46.17 24.86 34.01
C LYS A 186 -45.59 24.41 35.35
N GLU A 187 -46.45 23.86 36.21
CA GLU A 187 -45.96 23.31 37.49
C GLU A 187 -45.03 22.12 37.24
N ASN A 188 -43.90 22.13 37.95
CA ASN A 188 -42.92 21.04 38.05
C ASN A 188 -42.17 20.62 36.77
N THR A 189 -42.31 21.32 35.64
CA THR A 189 -41.56 21.00 34.42
C THR A 189 -40.25 21.80 34.31
N LEU A 190 -39.16 21.09 34.05
CA LEU A 190 -37.84 21.66 33.79
C LEU A 190 -37.54 21.56 32.28
N LEU A 191 -36.85 22.58 31.77
CA LEU A 191 -36.27 22.62 30.42
C LEU A 191 -34.79 22.27 30.53
N LEU A 192 -34.41 21.15 29.93
CA LEU A 192 -33.04 20.70 29.74
C LEU A 192 -32.53 21.19 28.37
N THR A 193 -31.38 21.84 28.35
CA THR A 193 -30.63 22.17 27.14
C THR A 193 -29.25 21.54 27.24
N ILE A 194 -28.90 20.69 26.28
CA ILE A 194 -27.55 20.11 26.17
C ILE A 194 -26.95 20.52 24.83
N LYS A 195 -25.72 21.04 24.86
CA LYS A 195 -24.89 21.26 23.68
C LYS A 195 -23.65 20.40 23.79
N GLY A 196 -23.32 19.68 22.73
CA GLY A 196 -22.20 18.76 22.73
C GLY A 196 -21.62 18.54 21.34
N GLU A 197 -20.58 17.72 21.30
CA GLU A 197 -19.86 17.31 20.11
C GLU A 197 -19.91 15.79 19.99
N ALA A 198 -20.16 15.30 18.78
CA ALA A 198 -20.09 13.88 18.48
C ALA A 198 -18.96 13.62 17.48
N TYR A 199 -18.08 12.68 17.82
CA TYR A 199 -16.91 12.37 17.02
C TYR A 199 -17.20 11.30 15.96
N PHE A 200 -16.46 11.35 14.88
CA PHE A 200 -16.42 10.35 13.81
C PHE A 200 -15.03 10.32 13.17
N LYS A 201 -14.71 9.22 12.50
CA LYS A 201 -13.42 9.06 11.82
C LYS A 201 -13.34 10.02 10.63
N LYS A 202 -12.21 10.72 10.47
CA LYS A 202 -11.93 11.48 9.26
C LYS A 202 -11.51 10.51 8.15
N LEU A 203 -12.16 10.58 6.99
CA LEU A 203 -11.79 9.84 5.79
C LEU A 203 -10.51 10.41 5.19
#